data_AF-A0AAW9B7K3-F1
#
_entry.id   AF-A0AAW9B7K3-F1
#
_cell.length_a   1.000
_cell.length_b   1.000
_cell.length_c   1.000
_cell.angle_alpha   90.00
_cell.angle_beta   90.00
_cell.angle_gamma   90.00
#
_symmetry.space_group_name_H-M   'P 1'
#
loop_
_entity.id
_entity.type
_entity.pdbx_description
1 polymer ?
#
loop_
_entity_poly.entity_id
_entity_poly.type
_entity_poly.pdbx_seq_one_letter_code
_entity_poly.pdbx_strand_id
1 'polypeptide(L)'
;MVAPVAANDEWSFEWDWAVSYETAKLRDSAFMEAQGSARDSLNALLDVQVNYQNISGLFTLYSQGLYLNQQGEHEWWGEADNQLLIRELAWQGEWQVGDTTLDVSAGKLRVDWGVGYGYRPLDLFKPYRQNPVGLVAEEGAGVFSLSYYDMSGVWTAIATDSSWGQQDQSALDQAAEQRG
;
A
#
# COMPACT_ATOMS: atom_id res chain seq x y z
N MET A 1 13.49 21.44 12.91
CA MET A 1 12.24 21.64 13.67
C MET A 1 11.17 20.82 12.99
N VAL A 2 10.97 19.57 13.42
CA VAL A 2 9.77 18.81 13.05
C VAL A 2 8.66 19.41 13.88
N ALA A 3 7.58 19.85 13.23
CA ALA A 3 6.46 20.45 13.93
C ALA A 3 5.88 19.43 14.92
N PRO A 4 5.53 19.83 16.15
CA PRO A 4 4.75 18.97 17.02
C PRO A 4 3.48 18.58 16.24
N VAL A 5 3.21 17.29 16.12
CA VAL A 5 1.93 16.81 15.60
C VAL A 5 0.91 17.31 16.61
N ALA A 6 0.24 18.42 16.28
CA ALA A 6 -0.87 18.90 17.10
C ALA A 6 -1.87 17.75 17.18
N ALA A 7 -2.07 17.21 18.38
CA ALA A 7 -3.09 16.22 18.63
C ALA A 7 -4.42 16.82 18.17
N ASN A 8 -4.90 16.38 17.02
CA ASN A 8 -6.15 16.87 16.48
C ASN A 8 -7.25 16.11 17.21
N ASP A 9 -7.96 16.79 18.10
CA ASP A 9 -9.09 16.20 18.85
C ASP A 9 -10.34 16.00 17.97
N GLU A 10 -10.25 16.42 16.71
CA GLU A 10 -11.27 16.22 15.69
C GLU A 10 -10.88 15.07 14.77
N TRP A 11 -11.88 14.32 14.32
CA TRP A 11 -11.68 13.30 13.31
C TRP A 11 -11.36 13.94 11.96
N SER A 12 -10.24 13.55 11.36
CA SER A 12 -9.92 13.86 9.97
C SER A 12 -10.20 12.65 9.09
N PHE A 13 -10.85 12.90 7.96
CA PHE A 13 -11.17 11.90 6.94
C PHE A 13 -10.76 12.40 5.57
N GLU A 14 -9.92 11.65 4.89
CA GLU A 14 -9.48 11.90 3.52
C GLU A 14 -9.76 10.66 2.69
N TRP A 15 -10.12 10.84 1.41
CA TRP A 15 -10.38 9.73 0.52
C TRP A 15 -9.92 10.07 -0.88
N ASP A 16 -9.28 9.09 -1.52
CA ASP A 16 -8.78 9.18 -2.88
C ASP A 16 -9.26 7.97 -3.66
N TRP A 17 -9.48 8.14 -4.95
CA TRP A 17 -9.94 7.05 -5.80
C TRP A 17 -9.22 7.07 -7.14
N ALA A 18 -9.07 5.88 -7.72
CA ALA A 18 -8.48 5.68 -9.02
C ALA A 18 -9.25 4.62 -9.79
N VAL A 19 -9.30 4.77 -11.11
CA VAL A 19 -9.90 3.79 -12.03
C VAL A 19 -8.92 3.57 -13.16
N SER A 20 -8.66 2.31 -13.50
CA SER A 20 -7.84 1.93 -14.65
C SER A 20 -8.65 1.09 -15.63
N TYR A 21 -8.40 1.29 -16.92
CA TYR A 21 -8.91 0.43 -17.98
C TYR A 21 -7.73 -0.18 -18.72
N GLU A 22 -7.73 -1.50 -18.82
CA GLU A 22 -6.65 -2.29 -19.39
C GLU A 22 -7.18 -3.11 -20.56
N THR A 23 -6.40 -3.16 -21.65
CA THR A 23 -6.70 -3.98 -22.82
C THR A 23 -5.46 -4.76 -23.21
N ALA A 24 -5.59 -6.08 -23.29
CA ALA A 24 -4.55 -6.99 -23.73
C ALA A 24 -4.99 -7.69 -25.00
N LYS A 25 -4.22 -7.53 -26.08
CA LYS A 25 -4.48 -8.17 -27.38
C LYS A 25 -3.26 -8.98 -27.78
N LEU A 26 -3.49 -10.27 -28.05
CA LEU A 26 -2.48 -11.10 -28.69
C LEU A 26 -2.30 -10.62 -30.13
N ARG A 27 -1.05 -10.41 -30.54
CA ARG A 27 -0.70 -9.96 -31.89
C ARG A 27 -0.03 -11.08 -32.65
N ASP A 28 -0.43 -11.25 -33.90
CA ASP A 28 0.26 -12.16 -34.81
C ASP A 28 1.75 -11.84 -34.89
N SER A 29 2.54 -12.91 -34.95
CA SER A 29 3.97 -12.85 -35.22
C SER A 29 4.31 -13.77 -36.40
N ALA A 30 5.48 -13.55 -37.02
CA ALA A 30 5.94 -14.36 -38.14
C ALA A 30 6.11 -15.87 -37.80
N PHE A 31 6.09 -16.22 -36.51
CA PHE A 31 6.33 -17.58 -36.01
C PHE A 31 5.15 -18.18 -35.23
N MET A 32 4.17 -17.36 -34.84
CA MET A 32 2.97 -17.78 -34.11
C MET A 32 1.78 -16.94 -34.55
N GLU A 33 0.74 -17.63 -35.01
CA GLU A 33 -0.58 -17.07 -35.27
C GLU A 33 -1.29 -16.88 -33.92
N ALA A 34 -1.83 -15.69 -33.68
CA ALA A 34 -2.52 -15.32 -32.45
C ALA A 34 -3.88 -16.03 -32.40
N GLN A 35 -3.89 -17.28 -31.94
CA GLN A 35 -5.11 -17.97 -31.58
C GLN A 35 -5.56 -17.53 -30.16
N GLY A 36 -6.36 -16.46 -30.08
CA GLY A 36 -7.14 -16.17 -28.86
C GLY A 36 -7.35 -14.70 -28.49
N SER A 37 -8.60 -14.46 -28.06
CA SER A 37 -9.18 -13.40 -27.22
C SER A 37 -8.38 -12.13 -26.91
N ALA A 38 -8.94 -10.98 -27.29
CA ALA A 38 -8.71 -9.73 -26.57
C ALA A 38 -9.27 -9.86 -25.14
N ARG A 39 -8.58 -9.29 -24.17
CA ARG A 39 -9.07 -9.14 -22.80
C ARG A 39 -9.16 -7.66 -22.46
N ASP A 40 -10.33 -7.22 -22.04
CA ASP A 40 -10.53 -5.86 -21.54
C ASP A 40 -10.98 -5.93 -20.09
N SER A 41 -10.40 -5.11 -19.21
CA SER A 41 -10.78 -5.02 -17.81
C SER A 41 -10.85 -3.59 -17.31
N LEU A 42 -11.86 -3.30 -16.47
CA LEU A 42 -11.96 -2.08 -15.70
C LEU A 42 -11.70 -2.38 -14.22
N ASN A 43 -10.75 -1.69 -13.62
CA ASN A 43 -10.36 -1.86 -12.21
C ASN A 43 -10.56 -0.53 -11.47
N ALA A 44 -10.82 -0.58 -10.16
CA ALA A 44 -10.97 0.59 -9.33
C ALA A 44 -10.28 0.41 -7.97
N LEU A 45 -9.84 1.52 -7.39
CA LEU A 45 -9.23 1.58 -6.07
C LEU A 45 -9.81 2.78 -5.32
N LEU A 46 -10.13 2.57 -4.05
CA LEU A 46 -10.56 3.62 -3.11
C LEU A 46 -9.68 3.54 -1.87
N ASP A 47 -8.94 4.60 -1.60
CA ASP A 47 -8.19 4.82 -0.38
C ASP A 47 -9.02 5.67 0.58
N VAL A 48 -9.04 5.28 1.86
CA VAL A 48 -9.67 6.03 2.94
C VAL A 48 -8.66 6.17 4.06
N GLN A 49 -8.30 7.41 4.37
CA GLN A 49 -7.45 7.76 5.48
C GLN A 49 -8.29 8.35 6.62
N VAL A 50 -8.02 7.87 7.82
CA VAL A 50 -8.69 8.32 9.05
C VAL A 50 -7.61 8.70 10.06
N ASN A 51 -7.68 9.90 10.59
CA ASN A 51 -6.79 10.35 11.65
C ASN A 51 -7.60 10.87 12.83
N TYR A 52 -7.22 10.47 14.03
CA TYR A 52 -7.83 10.95 15.28
C TYR A 52 -6.80 10.93 16.40
N GLN A 53 -6.53 12.10 16.98
CA GLN A 53 -5.49 12.28 18.00
C GLN A 53 -4.15 11.67 17.54
N ASN A 54 -3.76 10.58 18.21
CA ASN A 54 -2.50 9.86 18.02
C ASN A 54 -2.67 8.61 17.15
N ILE A 55 -3.86 8.36 16.60
CA ILE A 55 -4.17 7.20 15.78
C ILE A 55 -4.30 7.63 14.32
N SER A 56 -3.59 6.93 13.44
CA SER A 56 -3.69 7.08 11.99
C SER A 56 -4.03 5.72 11.36
N GLY A 57 -5.01 5.70 10.46
CA GLY A 57 -5.41 4.53 9.70
C GLY A 57 -5.50 4.84 8.21
N LEU A 58 -5.04 3.91 7.38
CA LEU A 58 -5.17 3.95 5.92
C LEU A 58 -5.72 2.61 5.45
N PHE A 59 -6.87 2.65 4.81
CA PHE A 59 -7.60 1.50 4.31
C PHE A 59 -7.77 1.62 2.81
N THR A 60 -7.66 0.50 2.10
CA THR A 60 -7.87 0.46 0.65
C THR A 60 -8.91 -0.58 0.30
N LEU A 61 -9.91 -0.19 -0.46
CA LEU A 61 -10.77 -1.10 -1.18
C LEU A 61 -10.30 -1.16 -2.62
N TYR A 62 -9.78 -2.33 -3.02
CA TYR A 62 -9.35 -2.60 -4.38
C TYR A 62 -10.36 -3.52 -5.06
N SER A 63 -10.77 -3.18 -6.29
CA SER A 63 -11.72 -3.95 -7.07
C SER A 63 -11.19 -4.18 -8.48
N GLN A 64 -11.08 -5.44 -8.87
CA GLN A 64 -10.59 -5.85 -10.18
C GLN A 64 -11.72 -6.44 -11.01
N GLY A 65 -11.71 -6.21 -12.33
CA GLY A 65 -12.69 -6.82 -13.23
C GLY A 65 -14.13 -6.32 -13.03
N LEU A 66 -14.30 -5.05 -12.62
CA LEU A 66 -15.63 -4.41 -12.57
C LEU A 66 -16.39 -4.52 -13.90
N TYR A 67 -15.63 -4.43 -14.97
CA TYR A 67 -16.01 -4.89 -16.29
C TYR A 67 -14.95 -5.88 -16.75
N LEU A 68 -15.37 -7.02 -17.27
CA LEU A 68 -14.49 -7.96 -17.94
C LEU A 68 -15.08 -8.35 -19.29
N ASN A 69 -14.24 -8.30 -20.32
CA ASN A 69 -14.52 -8.89 -21.62
C ASN A 69 -13.44 -9.92 -21.92
N GLN A 70 -13.83 -11.19 -21.99
CA GLN A 70 -12.93 -12.29 -22.29
C GLN A 70 -13.66 -13.31 -23.17
N GLN A 71 -13.02 -13.72 -24.27
CA GLN A 71 -13.51 -14.71 -25.23
C GLN A 71 -14.90 -14.42 -25.82
N GLY A 72 -15.32 -13.15 -25.86
CA GLY A 72 -16.60 -12.72 -26.41
C GLY A 72 -17.76 -12.70 -25.40
N GLU A 73 -17.50 -13.12 -24.15
CA GLU A 73 -18.39 -12.90 -23.02
C GLU A 73 -18.03 -11.57 -22.35
N HIS A 74 -19.05 -10.76 -22.05
CA HIS A 74 -18.89 -9.51 -21.32
C HIS A 74 -19.78 -9.53 -20.09
N GLU A 75 -19.23 -9.17 -18.94
CA GLU A 75 -19.98 -9.09 -17.70
C GLU A 75 -19.56 -7.86 -16.91
N TRP A 76 -20.55 -7.24 -16.27
CA TRP A 76 -20.36 -6.15 -15.32
C TRP A 76 -20.59 -6.71 -13.92
N TRP A 77 -19.65 -6.46 -13.00
CA TRP A 77 -19.70 -6.82 -11.58
C TRP A 77 -19.72 -8.32 -11.24
N GLY A 78 -20.07 -9.21 -12.18
CA GLY A 78 -20.25 -10.65 -11.92
C GLY A 78 -18.96 -11.38 -11.55
N GLU A 79 -17.83 -10.98 -12.16
CA GLU A 79 -16.50 -11.51 -11.87
C GLU A 79 -15.63 -10.54 -11.06
N ALA A 80 -16.23 -9.51 -10.45
CA ALA A 80 -15.48 -8.50 -9.72
C ALA A 80 -14.84 -9.08 -8.46
N ASP A 81 -13.51 -9.08 -8.40
CA ASP A 81 -12.74 -9.46 -7.23
C ASP A 81 -12.51 -8.23 -6.35
N ASN A 82 -12.99 -8.27 -5.11
CA ASN A 82 -12.97 -7.14 -4.20
C ASN A 82 -12.12 -7.48 -2.97
N GLN A 83 -11.08 -6.69 -2.74
CA GLN A 83 -10.14 -6.87 -1.64
C GLN A 83 -10.13 -5.63 -0.75
N LEU A 84 -10.35 -5.84 0.55
CA LEU A 84 -10.14 -4.81 1.56
C LEU A 84 -8.78 -5.01 2.20
N LEU A 85 -7.95 -3.97 2.17
CA LEU A 85 -6.59 -3.98 2.66
C LEU A 85 -6.44 -2.93 3.77
N ILE A 86 -5.93 -3.36 4.92
CA ILE A 86 -5.47 -2.44 5.97
C ILE A 86 -4.02 -2.12 5.65
N ARG A 87 -3.79 -0.97 4.99
CA ARG A 87 -2.44 -0.56 4.60
C ARG A 87 -1.66 -0.10 5.81
N GLU A 88 -2.28 0.75 6.63
CA GLU A 88 -1.67 1.30 7.84
C GLU A 88 -2.72 1.40 8.95
N LEU A 89 -2.30 1.09 10.17
CA LEU A 89 -3.03 1.34 11.40
C LEU A 89 -2.02 1.46 12.52
N ALA A 90 -1.77 2.69 12.96
CA ALA A 90 -0.72 2.97 13.90
C ALA A 90 -1.15 3.99 14.95
N TRP A 91 -0.52 3.86 16.11
CA TRP A 91 -0.55 4.84 17.17
C TRP A 91 0.82 5.52 17.26
N GLN A 92 0.83 6.84 17.39
CA GLN A 92 2.03 7.67 17.49
C GLN A 92 1.84 8.67 18.62
N GLY A 93 2.71 8.65 19.62
CA GLY A 93 2.59 9.54 20.76
C GLY A 93 3.91 9.77 21.48
N GLU A 94 3.85 10.58 22.52
CA GLU A 94 5.02 10.93 23.32
C GLU A 94 4.95 10.25 24.69
N TRP A 95 6.11 9.79 25.17
CA TRP A 95 6.27 9.24 26.51
C TRP A 95 7.37 9.99 27.26
N GLN A 96 7.00 10.62 28.37
CA GLN A 96 7.94 11.32 29.23
C GLN A 96 8.53 10.38 30.29
N VAL A 97 9.86 10.28 30.32
CA VAL A 97 10.64 9.50 31.29
C VAL A 97 11.65 10.43 31.97
N GLY A 98 11.31 10.91 33.16
CA GLY A 98 12.09 11.94 33.85
C GLY A 98 12.04 13.26 33.09
N ASP A 99 13.21 13.82 32.78
CA ASP A 99 13.34 15.06 32.00
C ASP A 99 13.43 14.80 30.48
N THR A 100 13.31 13.54 30.06
CA THR A 100 13.42 13.13 28.67
C THR A 100 12.06 12.82 28.07
N THR A 101 11.78 13.35 26.87
CA THR A 101 10.63 12.95 26.05
C THR A 101 11.09 11.95 24.99
N LEU A 102 10.36 10.85 24.87
CA LEU A 102 10.55 9.83 23.85
C LEU A 102 9.36 9.83 22.91
N ASP A 103 9.62 9.85 21.60
CA ASP A 103 8.59 9.67 20.59
C ASP A 103 8.42 8.17 20.35
N VAL A 104 7.19 7.70 20.48
CA VAL A 104 6.82 6.29 20.38
C VAL A 104 5.89 6.11 19.19
N SER A 105 6.17 5.13 18.35
CA SER A 105 5.22 4.68 17.33
C SER A 105 5.04 3.18 17.36
N ALA A 106 3.81 2.72 17.27
CA ALA A 106 3.46 1.32 17.32
C ALA A 106 2.29 0.99 16.40
N GLY A 107 2.42 -0.06 15.60
CA GLY A 107 1.34 -0.58 14.77
C GLY A 107 1.81 -0.97 13.38
N LYS A 108 0.87 -1.04 12.44
CA LYS A 108 1.17 -1.29 11.02
C LYS A 108 1.41 0.05 10.34
N LEU A 109 2.64 0.36 9.96
CA LEU A 109 2.96 1.64 9.32
C LEU A 109 4.11 1.53 8.33
N ARG A 110 4.21 2.55 7.48
CA ARG A 110 5.32 2.75 6.58
C ARG A 110 6.31 3.74 7.18
N VAL A 111 7.53 3.29 7.46
CA VAL A 111 8.65 4.15 7.88
C VAL A 111 9.48 4.58 6.67
N ASP A 112 9.31 5.82 6.24
CA ASP A 112 10.15 6.45 5.21
C ASP A 112 11.11 7.46 5.86
N TRP A 113 12.41 7.14 5.93
CA TRP A 113 13.42 8.12 6.33
C TRP A 113 14.01 8.82 5.11
N GLY A 114 13.69 10.10 4.94
CA GLY A 114 14.30 10.92 3.91
C GLY A 114 15.72 11.31 4.32
N VAL A 115 16.75 10.59 3.85
CA VAL A 115 17.84 11.08 2.97
C VAL A 115 18.65 9.86 2.49
N GLY A 116 18.82 9.71 1.17
CA GLY A 116 19.80 8.79 0.57
C GLY A 116 19.23 8.07 -0.64
N TYR A 117 19.98 8.05 -1.74
CA TYR A 117 19.73 7.22 -2.94
C TYR A 117 19.96 5.72 -2.66
N GLY A 118 19.46 5.23 -1.53
CA GLY A 118 19.61 3.86 -1.06
C GLY A 118 18.36 3.49 -0.29
N TYR A 119 17.68 2.45 -0.79
CA TYR A 119 16.65 1.62 -0.18
C TYR A 119 15.89 2.20 1.01
N ARG A 120 14.56 2.33 0.86
CA ARG A 120 13.70 2.66 2.01
C ARG A 120 13.85 1.57 3.07
N PRO A 121 13.78 1.87 4.37
CA PRO A 121 13.87 0.86 5.41
C PRO A 121 12.87 -0.27 5.20
N LEU A 122 11.66 0.03 4.71
CA LEU A 122 10.72 -1.02 4.34
C LEU A 122 11.24 -1.88 3.19
N ASP A 123 11.95 -1.35 2.21
CA ASP A 123 12.54 -2.15 1.12
C ASP A 123 13.56 -3.17 1.66
N LEU A 124 14.14 -2.94 2.84
CA LEU A 124 15.02 -3.92 3.53
C LEU A 124 14.21 -5.05 4.19
N PHE A 125 12.98 -4.80 4.61
CA PHE A 125 12.17 -5.73 5.42
C PHE A 125 10.96 -6.32 4.67
N LYS A 126 10.51 -5.66 3.61
CA LYS A 126 9.44 -6.03 2.72
C LYS A 126 9.81 -5.56 1.30
N PRO A 127 10.13 -6.49 0.39
CA PRO A 127 10.55 -6.11 -0.96
C PRO A 127 9.43 -5.35 -1.67
N TYR A 128 9.77 -4.19 -2.21
CA TYR A 128 8.90 -3.36 -3.03
C TYR A 128 8.49 -4.09 -4.31
N ARG A 129 7.21 -4.00 -4.71
CA ARG A 129 6.77 -4.52 -6.02
C ARG A 129 7.24 -3.56 -7.11
N GLN A 130 8.26 -3.96 -7.86
CA GLN A 130 8.74 -3.19 -9.00
C GLN A 130 7.79 -3.34 -10.18
N ASN A 131 7.42 -2.20 -10.78
CA ASN A 131 6.70 -2.11 -12.06
C ASN A 131 5.34 -2.82 -12.08
N PRO A 132 4.39 -2.43 -11.22
CA PRO A 132 3.05 -2.99 -11.29
C PRO A 132 2.37 -2.58 -12.59
N VAL A 133 1.75 -3.56 -13.26
CA VAL A 133 1.00 -3.36 -14.51
C VAL A 133 -0.42 -2.80 -14.29
N GLY A 134 -0.79 -2.48 -13.04
CA GLY A 134 -2.10 -1.99 -12.63
C GLY A 134 -2.08 -1.21 -11.31
N LEU A 135 -3.26 -0.93 -10.77
CA LEU A 135 -3.43 -0.26 -9.46
C LEU A 135 -2.86 -1.15 -8.34
N VAL A 136 -2.03 -0.58 -7.47
CA VAL A 136 -1.42 -1.32 -6.36
C VAL A 136 -1.59 -0.56 -5.06
N ALA A 137 -2.04 -1.30 -4.06
CA ALA A 137 -2.14 -0.88 -2.68
C ALA A 137 -0.97 -1.48 -1.90
N GLU A 138 0.05 -0.68 -1.60
CA GLU A 138 1.21 -1.18 -0.86
C GLU A 138 0.98 -1.00 0.65
N GLU A 139 0.99 -2.13 1.35
CA GLU A 139 0.78 -2.20 2.81
C GLU A 139 2.08 -2.00 3.60
N GLY A 140 1.97 -1.35 4.77
CA GLY A 140 3.05 -1.25 5.75
C GLY A 140 3.42 -2.58 6.41
N ALA A 141 4.42 -2.52 7.27
CA ALA A 141 4.85 -3.63 8.14
C ALA A 141 4.47 -3.35 9.59
N GLY A 142 4.47 -4.37 10.44
CA GLY A 142 4.40 -4.18 11.88
C GLY A 142 5.67 -3.49 12.34
N VAL A 143 5.56 -2.33 12.97
CA VAL A 143 6.68 -1.52 13.42
C VAL A 143 6.43 -1.07 14.85
N PHE A 144 7.49 -1.14 15.65
CA PHE A 144 7.61 -0.47 16.92
C PHE A 144 8.87 0.40 16.90
N SER A 145 8.74 1.69 17.19
CA SER A 145 9.84 2.64 17.22
C SER A 145 9.87 3.45 18.51
N LEU A 146 11.07 3.74 18.98
CA LEU A 146 11.35 4.66 20.08
C LEU A 146 12.43 5.63 19.61
N SER A 147 12.11 6.92 19.59
CA SER A 147 13.05 7.96 19.19
C SER A 147 13.31 8.94 20.32
N TYR A 148 14.58 9.27 20.52
CA TYR A 148 15.05 10.25 21.47
C TYR A 148 15.80 11.36 20.72
N TYR A 149 15.38 12.59 20.95
CA TYR A 149 15.98 13.78 20.34
C TYR A 149 16.86 14.48 21.37
N ASP A 150 18.12 14.71 21.01
CA ASP A 150 19.05 15.52 21.81
C ASP A 150 19.58 16.71 20.99
N MET A 151 20.38 17.57 21.62
CA MET A 151 20.96 18.73 20.96
C MET A 151 21.97 18.39 19.84
N SER A 152 22.41 17.13 19.75
CA SER A 152 23.41 16.64 18.81
C SER A 152 22.85 15.74 17.70
N GLY A 153 21.62 15.25 17.83
CA GLY A 153 21.00 14.37 16.85
C GLY A 153 19.78 13.61 17.38
N VAL A 154 19.50 12.48 16.73
CA VAL A 154 18.35 11.61 17.02
C VAL A 154 18.83 10.18 17.16
N TRP A 155 18.43 9.54 18.24
CA TRP A 155 18.63 8.11 18.45
C TRP A 155 17.30 7.40 18.30
N THR A 156 17.20 6.48 17.35
CA THR A 156 15.97 5.71 17.10
C THR A 156 16.26 4.22 17.22
N ALA A 157 15.51 3.53 18.08
CA ALA A 157 15.48 2.08 18.19
C ALA A 157 14.19 1.54 17.55
N ILE A 158 14.31 0.55 16.65
CA ILE A 158 13.18 -0.03 15.94
C ILE A 158 13.19 -1.56 16.00
N ALA A 159 12.01 -2.12 16.19
CA ALA A 159 11.69 -3.50 15.89
C ALA A 159 10.63 -3.53 14.78
N THR A 160 10.78 -4.48 13.85
CA THR A 160 9.85 -4.64 12.72
C THR A 160 9.50 -6.12 12.53
N ASP A 161 8.27 -6.35 12.09
CA ASP A 161 7.73 -7.65 11.72
C ASP A 161 7.00 -7.52 10.37
N SER A 162 7.53 -8.19 9.35
CA SER A 162 6.97 -8.15 7.98
C SER A 162 5.83 -9.14 7.75
N SER A 163 5.54 -10.03 8.72
CA SER A 163 4.46 -11.02 8.61
C SER A 163 3.06 -10.40 8.57
N TRP A 164 2.92 -9.11 8.89
CA TRP A 164 1.63 -8.39 8.90
C TRP A 164 1.18 -7.93 7.50
N GLY A 165 1.99 -8.20 6.47
CA GLY A 165 1.61 -8.01 5.08
C GLY A 165 0.67 -9.12 4.61
N GLN A 166 -0.55 -8.76 4.18
CA GLN A 166 -1.62 -9.70 3.86
C GLN A 166 -2.10 -9.63 2.41
N GLN A 167 -1.36 -8.94 1.54
CA GLN A 167 -1.72 -8.86 0.13
C GLN A 167 -1.45 -10.19 -0.56
N ASP A 168 -2.44 -11.08 -0.47
CA ASP A 168 -2.55 -12.24 -1.34
C ASP A 168 -2.70 -11.75 -2.78
N GLN A 169 -1.87 -12.28 -3.67
CA GLN A 169 -1.97 -11.98 -5.09
C GLN A 169 -3.33 -12.47 -5.60
N SER A 170 -4.13 -11.57 -6.19
CA SER A 170 -5.34 -12.00 -6.90
C SER A 170 -4.95 -12.97 -8.02
N ALA A 171 -5.81 -13.93 -8.32
CA ALA A 171 -5.63 -14.84 -9.44
C ALA A 171 -5.47 -14.08 -10.77
N LEU A 172 -6.06 -12.88 -10.88
CA LEU A 172 -5.94 -12.02 -12.05
C LEU A 172 -4.55 -11.38 -12.15
N ASP A 173 -3.96 -10.94 -11.04
CA ASP A 173 -2.59 -10.41 -10.97
C ASP A 173 -1.56 -11.49 -11.29
N GLN A 174 -1.76 -12.72 -10.80
CA GLN A 174 -0.90 -13.88 -11.13
C GLN A 174 -0.97 -14.24 -12.62
N ALA A 175 -2.13 -14.07 -13.25
CA ALA A 175 -2.30 -14.32 -14.68
C ALA A 175 -1.71 -13.21 -15.56
N ALA A 176 -1.60 -11.98 -15.03
CA ALA A 176 -1.04 -10.82 -15.71
C ALA A 176 0.48 -10.65 -15.52
N GLU A 177 1.09 -11.30 -14.51
CA GLU A 177 2.54 -11.33 -14.34
C GLU A 177 3.22 -11.96 -15.58
N GLN A 178 3.96 -11.15 -16.33
CA GLN A 178 4.77 -11.63 -17.45
C GLN A 178 5.82 -12.61 -16.93
N ARG A 179 5.68 -13.89 -17.29
CA ARG A 179 6.75 -14.87 -17.18
C ARG A 179 7.83 -14.50 -18.20
N GLY A 180 8.81 -13.72 -17.76
CA GLY A 180 10.05 -13.47 -18.49
C GLY A 180 10.87 -14.73 -18.66
#